data_AF-A0A8S0ZK45-F1
#
_entry.id   AF-A0A8S0ZK45-F1
#
_cell.length_a   1.000
_cell.length_b   1.000
_cell.length_c   1.000
_cell.angle_alpha   90.00
_cell.angle_beta   90.00
_cell.angle_gamma   90.00
#
_symmetry.space_group_name_H-M   'P 1'
#
loop_
_entity.id
_entity.type
_entity.pdbx_description
1 polymer ?
#
loop_
_entity_poly.entity_id
_entity_poly.type
_entity_poly.pdbx_seq_one_letter_code
_entity_poly.pdbx_strand_id
1 'polypeptide(L)'
;MACKFCGPKLSLCGLVLSVWGIIQLTLMGVFYQIRSVALLEDLPLGEHHESITDFLQDVEVGYTTNAYNCWIAALLYVITLVISGHQFWMNNRSSVSM
;
A
#
# COMPACT_ATOMS: atom_id res chain seq x y z
N MET A 1 -6.44 24.66 9.05
CA MET A 1 -5.46 24.30 10.09
C MET A 1 -4.87 22.94 9.72
N ALA A 2 -3.99 22.89 8.71
CA ALA A 2 -3.28 21.67 8.37
C ALA A 2 -2.21 21.45 9.43
N CYS A 3 -2.30 20.33 10.15
CA CYS A 3 -1.45 20.03 11.29
C CYS A 3 0.03 20.14 10.88
N LYS A 4 0.74 21.17 11.33
CA LYS A 4 2.21 21.27 11.27
C LYS A 4 2.80 20.32 12.32
N PHE A 5 2.54 19.01 12.22
CA PHE A 5 3.01 18.04 13.21
C PHE A 5 4.40 17.49 12.87
N CYS A 6 4.89 17.71 11.65
CA CYS A 6 6.15 17.15 11.16
C CYS A 6 7.04 18.27 10.61
N GLY A 7 8.24 18.46 11.19
CA GLY A 7 9.25 19.35 10.63
C GLY A 7 9.72 18.90 9.23
N PRO A 8 10.47 19.75 8.48
CA PRO A 8 10.84 19.50 7.08
C PRO A 8 11.55 18.15 6.85
N LYS A 9 12.26 17.63 7.86
CA LYS A 9 12.93 16.33 7.82
C LYS A 9 11.95 15.14 7.88
N LEU A 10 10.85 15.27 8.60
CA LEU A 10 9.86 14.21 8.78
C LEU A 10 8.87 14.14 7.60
N SER A 11 8.59 15.27 6.96
CA SER A 11 7.87 15.32 5.67
C SER A 11 8.64 14.60 4.55
N LEU A 12 9.97 14.74 4.51
CA LEU A 12 10.82 14.05 3.52
C LEU A 12 10.81 12.52 3.74
N CYS A 13 10.86 12.07 5.00
CA CYS A 13 10.74 10.66 5.35
C CYS A 13 9.36 10.09 4.93
N GLY A 14 8.27 10.81 5.20
CA GLY A 14 6.93 10.40 4.78
C GLY A 14 6.78 10.30 3.26
N LEU A 15 7.46 11.16 2.50
CA LEU A 15 7.49 11.13 1.03
C LEU A 15 8.21 9.87 0.52
N VAL A 16 9.40 9.57 1.04
CA VAL A 16 10.20 8.40 0.64
C VAL A 16 9.48 7.09 1.00
N LEU A 17 8.93 6.99 2.21
CA LEU A 17 8.16 5.82 2.65
C LEU A 17 6.88 5.64 1.84
N SER A 18 6.21 6.73 1.46
CA SER A 18 5.02 6.65 0.61
C SER A 18 5.36 6.15 -0.79
N VAL A 19 6.43 6.66 -1.41
CA VAL A 19 6.89 6.18 -2.73
C VAL A 19 7.26 4.69 -2.66
N TRP A 20 8.01 4.29 -1.64
CA TRP A 20 8.37 2.88 -1.44
C TRP A 20 7.13 1.99 -1.26
N GLY A 21 6.20 2.39 -0.39
CA GLY A 21 4.95 1.66 -0.15
C GLY A 21 4.10 1.52 -1.40
N ILE A 22 3.98 2.57 -2.23
CA ILE A 22 3.26 2.51 -3.51
C ILE A 22 3.89 1.46 -4.42
N ILE A 23 5.21 1.49 -4.63
CA ILE A 23 5.88 0.55 -5.53
C ILE A 23 5.67 -0.89 -5.06
N GLN A 24 5.91 -1.16 -3.77
CA GLN A 24 5.79 -2.49 -3.19
C GLN A 24 4.36 -3.03 -3.24
N LEU A 25 3.36 -2.24 -2.83
CA LEU A 25 1.96 -2.66 -2.82
C LEU A 25 1.37 -2.83 -4.23
N THR A 26 1.79 -2.01 -5.18
CA THR A 26 1.32 -2.14 -6.58
C THR A 26 1.88 -3.42 -7.21
N LEU A 27 3.17 -3.70 -6.99
CA LEU A 27 3.78 -4.96 -7.45
C LEU A 27 3.12 -6.18 -6.81
N MET A 28 2.86 -6.16 -5.50
CA MET A 28 2.11 -7.23 -4.83
C MET A 28 0.70 -7.38 -5.40
N GLY A 29 -0.03 -6.28 -5.59
CA GLY A 29 -1.38 -6.32 -6.16
C GLY A 29 -1.44 -6.97 -7.55
N VAL A 30 -0.44 -6.69 -8.40
CA VAL A 30 -0.30 -7.37 -9.70
C VAL A 30 0.04 -8.85 -9.53
N PHE A 31 0.96 -9.21 -8.63
CA PHE A 31 1.32 -10.60 -8.38
C PHE A 31 0.17 -11.43 -7.79
N TYR A 32 -0.68 -10.83 -6.96
CA TYR A 32 -1.92 -11.46 -6.49
C TYR A 32 -2.95 -11.62 -7.63
N GLN A 33 -3.04 -10.66 -8.57
CA GLN A 33 -3.94 -10.78 -9.74
C GLN A 33 -3.56 -11.90 -10.70
N ILE A 34 -2.26 -12.15 -10.91
CA ILE A 34 -1.78 -13.26 -11.75
C ILE A 34 -1.73 -14.60 -11.00
N ARG A 35 -2.19 -14.65 -9.74
CA ARG A 35 -2.22 -15.86 -8.89
C ARG A 35 -0.83 -16.51 -8.76
N SER A 36 0.18 -15.70 -8.48
CA SER A 36 1.56 -16.17 -8.35
C SER A 36 1.72 -17.11 -7.15
N VAL A 37 2.22 -18.34 -7.40
CA VAL A 37 2.47 -19.38 -6.37
C VAL A 37 3.36 -18.89 -5.23
N ALA A 38 4.23 -17.91 -5.49
CA ALA A 38 5.10 -17.33 -4.46
C ALA A 38 4.33 -16.61 -3.32
N LEU A 39 3.08 -16.21 -3.56
CA LEU A 39 2.21 -15.50 -2.62
C LEU A 39 1.12 -16.39 -2.01
N LEU A 40 1.21 -17.70 -2.23
CA LEU A 40 0.24 -18.66 -1.71
C LEU A 40 0.31 -18.76 -0.17
N GLU A 41 1.50 -18.59 0.41
CA GLU A 41 1.72 -18.67 1.85
C GLU A 41 1.16 -17.46 2.61
N ASP A 42 1.02 -16.32 1.93
CA ASP A 42 0.46 -15.09 2.49
C ASP A 42 -1.09 -15.07 2.47
N LEU A 43 -1.73 -16.09 1.89
CA LEU A 43 -3.18 -16.16 1.83
C LEU A 43 -3.78 -16.57 3.19
N PRO A 44 -4.91 -15.96 3.60
CA PRO A 44 -5.66 -16.40 4.76
C PRO A 44 -6.42 -17.70 4.44
N LEU A 45 -5.71 -18.81 4.35
CA LEU A 45 -6.29 -20.15 4.16
C LEU A 45 -6.80 -20.67 5.51
N GLY A 46 -7.94 -21.37 5.52
CA GLY A 46 -8.45 -22.03 6.72
C GLY A 46 -7.56 -23.19 7.16
N GLU A 47 -7.52 -23.54 8.45
CA GLU A 47 -6.72 -24.68 8.92
C GLU A 47 -7.30 -26.05 8.52
N HIS A 48 -8.56 -26.10 8.08
CA HIS A 48 -9.25 -27.33 7.71
C HIS A 48 -9.90 -27.22 6.32
N HIS A 49 -9.44 -28.06 5.39
CA HIS A 49 -10.06 -28.24 4.09
C HIS A 49 -10.42 -29.72 3.95
N GLU A 50 -11.71 -30.03 3.75
CA GLU A 50 -12.17 -31.42 3.62
C GLU A 50 -11.87 -32.02 2.23
N SER A 51 -11.68 -31.16 1.22
CA SER A 51 -11.38 -31.57 -0.15
C SER A 51 -10.39 -30.63 -0.84
N ILE A 52 -9.68 -31.16 -1.85
CA ILE A 52 -8.76 -30.36 -2.71
C ILE A 52 -9.53 -29.27 -3.47
N THR A 53 -10.79 -29.54 -3.84
CA THR A 53 -11.63 -28.57 -4.54
C THR A 53 -11.98 -27.37 -3.67
N ASP A 54 -12.25 -27.59 -2.38
CA ASP A 54 -12.53 -26.51 -1.43
C ASP A 54 -11.26 -25.66 -1.21
N PHE A 55 -10.10 -26.32 -1.09
CA PHE A 55 -8.81 -25.63 -1.01
C PHE A 55 -8.55 -24.73 -2.22
N LEU A 56 -8.77 -25.23 -3.44
CA LEU A 56 -8.58 -24.41 -4.64
C LEU A 56 -9.53 -23.21 -4.70
N GLN A 57 -10.77 -23.39 -4.24
CA GLN A 57 -11.74 -22.29 -4.18
C GLN A 57 -11.32 -21.23 -3.15
N ASP A 58 -10.89 -21.63 -1.96
CA ASP A 58 -10.43 -20.71 -0.92
C ASP A 58 -9.16 -19.98 -1.33
N VAL A 59 -8.25 -20.66 -2.03
CA VAL A 59 -7.07 -20.04 -2.64
C VAL A 59 -7.49 -18.99 -3.67
N GLU A 60 -8.42 -19.31 -4.57
CA GLU A 60 -8.89 -18.38 -5.60
C GLU A 60 -9.47 -17.09 -4.99
N VAL A 61 -10.28 -17.24 -3.94
CA VAL A 61 -10.90 -16.14 -3.19
C VAL A 61 -9.85 -15.33 -2.43
N GLY A 62 -8.91 -15.99 -1.78
CA GLY A 62 -7.84 -15.34 -1.03
C GLY A 62 -6.94 -14.47 -1.92
N TYR A 63 -6.61 -14.91 -3.14
CA TYR A 63 -5.85 -14.11 -4.11
C TYR A 63 -6.61 -12.83 -4.48
N THR A 64 -7.90 -12.94 -4.78
CA THR A 64 -8.70 -11.77 -5.15
C THR A 64 -8.85 -10.78 -3.99
N THR A 65 -9.10 -11.29 -2.78
CA THR A 65 -9.27 -10.46 -1.58
C THR A 65 -7.99 -9.70 -1.25
N ASN A 66 -6.83 -10.38 -1.25
CA ASN A 66 -5.54 -9.73 -0.99
C ASN A 66 -5.14 -8.77 -2.11
N ALA A 67 -5.44 -9.07 -3.38
CA ALA A 67 -5.23 -8.14 -4.48
C ALA A 67 -6.00 -6.82 -4.25
N TYR A 68 -7.29 -6.90 -3.90
CA TYR A 68 -8.10 -5.71 -3.61
C TYR A 68 -7.55 -4.91 -2.42
N ASN A 69 -7.14 -5.59 -1.34
CA ASN A 69 -6.55 -4.94 -0.18
C ASN A 69 -5.25 -4.20 -0.54
N CYS A 70 -4.37 -4.82 -1.33
CA CYS A 70 -3.13 -4.18 -1.80
C CYS A 70 -3.42 -2.96 -2.69
N TRP A 71 -4.40 -3.05 -3.60
CA TRP A 71 -4.81 -1.94 -4.44
C TRP A 71 -5.38 -0.76 -3.65
N ILE A 72 -6.25 -1.03 -2.66
CA ILE A 72 -6.80 0.01 -1.77
C ILE A 72 -5.67 0.64 -0.96
N ALA A 73 -4.77 -0.16 -0.40
CA ALA A 73 -3.62 0.35 0.36
C ALA A 73 -2.72 1.22 -0.52
N ALA A 74 -2.41 0.79 -1.75
CA ALA A 74 -1.63 1.58 -2.71
C ALA A 74 -2.29 2.95 -2.99
N LEU A 75 -3.61 2.99 -3.16
CA LEU A 75 -4.36 4.25 -3.32
C LEU A 75 -4.25 5.15 -2.09
N LEU A 76 -4.31 4.61 -0.87
CA LEU A 76 -4.14 5.38 0.36
C LEU A 76 -2.73 5.99 0.47
N TYR A 77 -1.70 5.26 0.06
CA TYR A 77 -0.34 5.80 0.00
C TYR A 77 -0.19 6.89 -1.07
N VAL A 78 -0.86 6.78 -2.22
CA VAL A 78 -0.90 7.86 -3.24
C VAL A 78 -1.54 9.12 -2.67
N ILE A 79 -2.66 9.01 -1.96
CA ILE A 79 -3.32 10.16 -1.31
C ILE A 79 -2.39 10.80 -0.28
N THR A 80 -1.72 9.98 0.54
CA THR A 80 -0.77 10.45 1.56
C THR A 80 0.43 11.17 0.92
N LEU A 81 0.93 10.66 -0.20
CA LEU A 81 2.00 11.28 -1.00
C LEU A 81 1.58 12.66 -1.51
N VAL A 82 0.37 12.78 -2.07
CA VAL A 82 -0.17 14.05 -2.59
C VAL A 82 -0.30 15.08 -1.47
N ILE A 83 -0.85 14.69 -0.31
CA ILE A 83 -1.00 15.58 0.84
C ILE A 83 0.37 16.02 1.37
N SER A 84 1.30 15.07 1.53
CA SER A 84 2.66 15.35 2.03
C SER A 84 3.44 16.23 1.05
N GLY A 85 3.31 16.00 -0.26
CA GLY A 85 3.91 16.82 -1.31
C GLY A 85 3.34 18.24 -1.33
N HIS A 86 2.03 18.39 -1.17
CA HIS A 86 1.38 19.70 -1.05
C HIS A 86 1.87 20.46 0.20
N GLN A 87 1.98 19.77 1.34
CA GLN A 87 2.54 20.34 2.58
C GLN A 87 4.01 20.74 2.42
N PHE A 88 4.82 19.91 1.76
CA PHE A 88 6.22 20.22 1.47
C PHE A 88 6.36 21.48 0.59
N TRP A 89 5.54 21.59 -0.47
CA TRP A 89 5.55 22.76 -1.35
C TRP A 89 5.19 24.05 -0.61
N MET A 90 4.12 24.03 0.20
CA MET A 90 3.72 25.18 1.02
C MET A 90 4.81 25.57 2.05
N ASN A 91 5.43 24.58 2.69
CA ASN A 91 6.44 24.83 3.71
C ASN A 91 7.76 25.33 3.12
N ASN A 92 8.18 24.82 1.95
CA ASN A 92 9.36 25.31 1.25
C ASN A 92 9.19 26.78 0.84
N ARG A 93 8.01 27.17 0.33
CA ARG A 93 7.73 28.56 -0.06
C ARG A 93 7.76 29.54 1.13
N SER A 94 7.44 29.07 2.33
CA SER A 94 7.50 29.85 3.57
C SER A 94 8.94 30.06 4.07
N SER A 95 9.84 29.12 3.78
CA SER A 95 11.26 29.22 4.13
C SER A 95 12.07 30.11 3.16
N VAL A 96 11.63 30.26 1.89
CA VAL A 96 12.30 31.14 0.91
C VAL A 96 11.87 32.62 1.04
N SER A 97 10.76 32.91 1.74
CA SER A 97 10.31 34.30 1.98
C SER A 97 10.85 34.92 3.28
N MET A 98 11.86 34.31 3.90
CA MET A 98 12.58 34.87 5.05
C MET A 98 14.02 35.17 4.64
#